data_AF-A0A2V3HUU5-F1
#
_entry.id   AF-A0A2V3HUU5-F1
#
_cell.length_a   1.000
_cell.length_b   1.000
_cell.length_c   1.000
_cell.angle_alpha   90.00
_cell.angle_beta   90.00
_cell.angle_gamma   90.00
#
_symmetry.space_group_name_H-M   'P 1'
#
loop_
_entity.id
_entity.type
_entity.pdbx_description
1 polymer ?
#
loop_
_entity_poly.entity_id
_entity_poly.type
_entity_poly.pdbx_seq_one_letter_code
_entity_poly.pdbx_strand_id
1 'polypeptide(L)'
;MRPAYALALFMLLAAAAVPFATPSDSHISRFEPVQQMRSSDSGPQDSVKPQVIWDEAHSNGWSDSSRTANEINRIVIHVTQGSYAGAVSWFKNSDAGVAAHYTINNHDAPYSSNLNHPEGEITQQVSDEDIGYHDASANTNSIGIEHSAYLDPDDGYRVEGGFSDEMYNSSARLVAWLTFAYDIPVDRHFIVGHVEDEHFGGTSSHQDPGPDWNWTRYIDLVRHHRGFGSELAIDTVVEVTQDVAVHRGPLDSSPTGLQAHAGELYHAVGHCACGDGDYLRIWFNGSESTWVRADALREVPNATLLTVNLSDRYDWLNVRTAATTSGDDIGNVFHGQSYVMASNGTWQEFWFAGRPTAFSHSAYLTERWWEAPPPEPIPGCTNESALNFDANATVDDGSCVFPTPEPVQVPGCTNQSALNHYANATVDDGSCLFPDPEPEPEPEPEPEPEPEPEPDPTVQQTDTNSDDPYVGAVAAGTYLVAMAMMFAGMLAVGLLVILFVTAWTRR
;
A
#
# COMPACT_ATOMS: atom_id res chain seq x y z
N MET A 1 -19.61 -43.87 -39.79
CA MET A 1 -19.71 -43.44 -41.21
C MET A 1 -19.93 -41.93 -41.16
N ARG A 2 -18.90 -41.05 -41.29
CA ARG A 2 -18.19 -40.57 -42.51
C ARG A 2 -19.12 -39.85 -43.52
N PRO A 3 -18.67 -38.76 -44.19
CA PRO A 3 -18.22 -37.47 -43.63
C PRO A 3 -18.71 -36.25 -44.48
N ALA A 4 -18.24 -35.06 -44.11
CA ALA A 4 -18.50 -33.77 -44.73
C ALA A 4 -17.20 -33.04 -45.15
N TYR A 5 -17.35 -31.96 -45.95
CA TYR A 5 -16.46 -30.81 -46.24
C TYR A 5 -15.17 -30.99 -47.09
N ALA A 6 -14.99 -30.15 -48.12
CA ALA A 6 -14.04 -29.01 -48.11
C ALA A 6 -13.65 -28.46 -49.52
N LEU A 7 -13.52 -27.12 -49.56
CA LEU A 7 -12.59 -26.25 -50.30
C LEU A 7 -12.64 -26.13 -51.85
N ALA A 8 -12.88 -24.88 -52.28
CA ALA A 8 -12.55 -24.35 -53.60
C ALA A 8 -11.30 -23.45 -53.49
N LEU A 9 -10.33 -23.64 -54.39
CA LEU A 9 -9.19 -22.74 -54.53
C LEU A 9 -8.61 -22.77 -55.96
N PHE A 10 -8.14 -21.59 -56.38
CA PHE A 10 -7.21 -21.24 -57.46
C PHE A 10 -7.68 -21.20 -58.92
N MET A 11 -7.74 -19.97 -59.46
CA MET A 11 -7.13 -19.66 -60.76
C MET A 11 -6.30 -18.37 -60.69
N LEU A 12 -5.13 -18.45 -61.33
CA LEU A 12 -4.05 -17.48 -61.40
C LEU A 12 -4.13 -16.67 -62.71
N LEU A 13 -4.01 -15.34 -62.58
CA LEU A 13 -3.10 -14.41 -63.30
C LEU A 13 -2.93 -14.42 -64.83
N ALA A 14 -3.04 -13.22 -65.43
CA ALA A 14 -2.04 -12.70 -66.39
C ALA A 14 -2.13 -11.17 -66.60
N ALA A 15 -1.02 -10.45 -66.32
CA ALA A 15 -0.40 -9.31 -67.04
C ALA A 15 0.60 -8.58 -66.09
N ALA A 16 1.91 -8.89 -66.11
CA ALA A 16 3.00 -8.22 -66.86
C ALA A 16 3.18 -6.72 -66.48
N ALA A 17 4.06 -6.34 -65.52
CA ALA A 17 5.53 -6.08 -65.57
C ALA A 17 5.91 -4.90 -66.51
N VAL A 18 6.71 -3.87 -66.17
CA VAL A 18 8.04 -3.80 -65.50
C VAL A 18 8.32 -2.32 -64.99
N PRO A 19 9.48 -1.94 -64.39
CA PRO A 19 9.84 -1.89 -62.95
C PRO A 19 10.21 -0.48 -62.42
N PHE A 20 10.48 -0.34 -61.11
CA PHE A 20 11.68 0.37 -60.60
C PHE A 20 11.92 0.01 -59.11
N ALA A 21 13.20 -0.02 -58.73
CA ALA A 21 13.75 -0.58 -57.50
C ALA A 21 13.56 0.32 -56.25
N THR A 22 13.63 -0.32 -55.07
CA THR A 22 13.60 0.26 -53.72
C THR A 22 14.91 1.01 -53.37
N PRO A 23 14.89 1.87 -52.32
CA PRO A 23 15.17 1.36 -50.97
C PRO A 23 14.26 1.94 -49.88
N SER A 24 14.34 1.27 -48.72
CA SER A 24 13.74 1.51 -47.42
C SER A 24 13.67 2.96 -46.93
N ASP A 25 12.51 3.37 -46.40
CA ASP A 25 12.40 3.91 -45.04
C ASP A 25 10.92 3.99 -44.62
N SER A 26 10.63 3.39 -43.48
CA SER A 26 9.32 3.43 -42.82
C SER A 26 9.17 4.74 -42.05
N HIS A 27 8.64 5.76 -42.72
CA HIS A 27 8.02 6.91 -42.05
C HIS A 27 6.51 6.81 -42.19
N ILE A 28 5.86 6.19 -41.21
CA ILE A 28 4.43 6.40 -40.99
C ILE A 28 4.29 7.81 -40.43
N SER A 29 3.83 8.72 -41.28
CA SER A 29 3.36 10.06 -40.93
C SER A 29 2.24 9.94 -39.88
N ARG A 30 2.58 10.05 -38.60
CA ARG A 30 1.61 10.30 -37.52
C ARG A 30 1.14 11.74 -37.63
N PHE A 31 -0.16 11.93 -37.45
CA PHE A 31 -0.95 13.12 -37.70
C PHE A 31 -0.33 14.41 -37.13
N GLU A 32 -0.40 15.48 -37.93
CA GLU A 32 -0.17 16.86 -37.52
C GLU A 32 -1.17 17.29 -36.42
N PRO A 33 -0.78 18.20 -35.51
CA PRO A 33 -1.52 18.55 -34.30
C PRO A 33 -2.76 19.37 -34.64
N VAL A 34 -3.87 19.09 -33.95
CA VAL A 34 -5.11 19.85 -34.10
C VAL A 34 -4.90 21.27 -33.57
N GLN A 35 -4.74 22.20 -34.52
CA GLN A 35 -4.88 23.62 -34.31
C GLN A 35 -6.28 23.94 -33.78
N GLN A 36 -6.30 24.68 -32.67
CA GLN A 36 -7.42 25.41 -32.09
C GLN A 36 -8.24 26.14 -33.19
N MET A 37 -9.47 25.68 -33.47
CA MET A 37 -10.45 26.43 -34.26
C MET A 37 -11.32 27.30 -33.36
N ARG A 38 -11.39 28.59 -33.71
CA ARG A 38 -12.29 29.59 -33.13
C ARG A 38 -13.76 29.23 -33.37
N SER A 39 -14.55 29.43 -32.32
CA SER A 39 -15.97 29.81 -32.24
C SER A 39 -16.82 29.76 -33.53
N SER A 40 -17.81 28.86 -33.57
CA SER A 40 -19.23 29.18 -33.74
C SER A 40 -20.07 27.90 -33.89
N ASP A 41 -20.51 27.32 -32.77
CA ASP A 41 -21.81 26.65 -32.72
C ASP A 41 -22.28 26.60 -31.25
N SER A 42 -23.50 27.05 -30.99
CA SER A 42 -24.07 27.22 -29.66
C SER A 42 -24.71 25.92 -29.16
N GLY A 43 -23.87 24.92 -28.89
CA GLY A 43 -24.17 23.81 -27.97
C GLY A 43 -23.71 24.15 -26.54
N PRO A 44 -24.25 23.49 -25.49
CA PRO A 44 -23.86 23.79 -24.11
C PRO A 44 -22.36 23.55 -23.95
N GLN A 45 -21.63 24.60 -23.57
CA GLN A 45 -20.19 24.56 -23.31
C GLN A 45 -19.90 23.57 -22.17
N ASP A 46 -19.43 22.40 -22.59
CA ASP A 46 -18.48 21.48 -21.98
C ASP A 46 -18.38 21.38 -20.44
N SER A 47 -18.35 20.13 -19.99
CA SER A 47 -17.90 19.64 -18.69
C SER A 47 -16.39 19.90 -18.43
N VAL A 48 -15.93 21.15 -18.50
CA VAL A 48 -14.49 21.46 -18.57
C VAL A 48 -13.75 21.14 -17.26
N LYS A 49 -12.69 20.33 -17.38
CA LYS A 49 -11.50 20.29 -16.51
C LYS A 49 -11.06 21.72 -16.14
N PRO A 50 -10.49 21.97 -14.95
CA PRO A 50 -9.90 23.28 -14.68
C PRO A 50 -8.98 23.72 -15.82
N GLN A 51 -8.93 25.02 -16.08
CA GLN A 51 -8.07 25.54 -17.15
C GLN A 51 -6.61 25.19 -16.82
N VAL A 52 -5.97 24.47 -17.73
CA VAL A 52 -4.56 24.08 -17.64
C VAL A 52 -3.82 24.56 -18.87
N ILE A 53 -2.54 24.88 -18.70
CA ILE A 53 -1.60 25.06 -19.80
C ILE A 53 -1.04 23.69 -20.15
N TRP A 54 -1.15 23.27 -21.40
CA TRP A 54 -0.42 22.08 -21.85
C TRP A 54 1.01 22.48 -22.24
N ASP A 55 2.01 21.93 -21.55
CA ASP A 55 3.43 22.05 -21.90
C ASP A 55 4.16 20.72 -21.64
N GLU A 56 4.09 19.85 -22.66
CA GLU A 56 4.53 18.45 -22.59
C GLU A 56 5.97 18.29 -22.06
N ALA A 57 6.13 17.34 -21.14
CA ALA A 57 7.43 16.91 -20.63
C ALA A 57 8.24 16.15 -21.70
N HIS A 58 9.55 16.10 -21.52
CA HIS A 58 10.40 15.27 -22.38
C HIS A 58 10.01 13.80 -22.23
N SER A 59 9.99 13.06 -23.34
CA SER A 59 9.61 11.63 -23.41
C SER A 59 10.49 10.66 -22.61
N ASN A 60 11.47 11.16 -21.86
CA ASN A 60 12.29 10.34 -20.96
C ASN A 60 11.73 10.33 -19.54
N GLY A 61 10.81 11.23 -19.20
CA GLY A 61 10.18 11.34 -17.88
C GLY A 61 8.82 10.66 -17.78
N TRP A 62 8.36 10.00 -18.84
CA TRP A 62 7.07 9.32 -18.88
C TRP A 62 7.06 8.21 -19.95
N SER A 63 6.07 7.33 -19.92
CA SER A 63 5.81 6.34 -20.97
C SER A 63 4.36 6.36 -21.44
N ASP A 64 4.21 6.21 -22.77
CA ASP A 64 2.92 6.02 -23.45
C ASP A 64 2.15 4.87 -22.82
N SER A 65 0.90 5.14 -22.48
CA SER A 65 -0.03 4.17 -21.90
C SER A 65 -1.45 4.52 -22.31
N SER A 66 -2.39 3.68 -21.90
CA SER A 66 -3.82 3.91 -22.12
C SER A 66 -4.58 3.65 -20.84
N ARG A 67 -4.05 4.18 -19.73
CA ARG A 67 -4.60 3.89 -18.41
C ARG A 67 -6.03 4.39 -18.34
N THR A 68 -6.90 3.46 -18.02
CA THR A 68 -8.31 3.72 -17.78
C THR A 68 -8.51 4.24 -16.36
N ALA A 69 -9.73 4.71 -16.05
CA ALA A 69 -10.11 5.05 -14.69
C ALA A 69 -9.97 3.88 -13.70
N ASN A 70 -9.95 2.63 -14.18
CA ASN A 70 -9.76 1.47 -13.31
C ASN A 70 -8.29 1.28 -12.92
N GLU A 71 -7.38 1.87 -13.67
CA GLU A 71 -5.94 1.80 -13.42
C GLU A 71 -5.45 3.01 -12.63
N ILE A 72 -6.07 4.19 -12.81
CA ILE A 72 -5.72 5.41 -12.07
C ILE A 72 -6.59 5.51 -10.82
N ASN A 73 -5.98 5.29 -9.65
CA ASN A 73 -6.73 5.23 -8.39
C ASN A 73 -6.09 6.02 -7.23
N ARG A 74 -5.03 6.78 -7.52
CA ARG A 74 -4.31 7.56 -6.51
C ARG A 74 -3.86 8.91 -7.05
N ILE A 75 -3.79 9.89 -6.16
CA ILE A 75 -3.21 11.20 -6.41
C ILE A 75 -2.08 11.39 -5.40
N VAL A 76 -0.89 11.68 -5.92
CA VAL A 76 0.29 11.96 -5.09
C VAL A 76 0.59 13.45 -5.15
N ILE A 77 0.62 14.09 -3.97
CA ILE A 77 0.94 15.50 -3.79
C ILE A 77 2.43 15.62 -3.54
N HIS A 78 3.09 16.39 -4.40
CA HIS A 78 4.53 16.65 -4.39
C HIS A 78 4.82 18.12 -4.15
N VAL A 79 6.07 18.38 -3.76
CA VAL A 79 6.71 19.70 -3.82
C VAL A 79 7.95 19.63 -4.69
N THR A 80 8.06 20.57 -5.61
CA THR A 80 9.09 20.60 -6.66
C THR A 80 10.54 20.78 -6.18
N GLN A 81 10.76 21.21 -4.93
CA GLN A 81 12.04 21.75 -4.43
C GLN A 81 12.57 22.92 -5.31
N GLY A 82 11.68 23.68 -5.94
CA GLY A 82 12.02 24.69 -6.96
C GLY A 82 10.90 25.69 -7.26
N SER A 83 11.20 26.61 -8.18
CA SER A 83 10.22 27.55 -8.72
C SER A 83 9.28 26.88 -9.72
N TYR A 84 8.09 27.43 -9.93
CA TYR A 84 7.11 26.94 -10.88
C TYR A 84 7.66 26.79 -12.30
N ALA A 85 8.18 27.90 -12.86
CA ALA A 85 8.78 27.89 -14.19
C ALA A 85 10.02 26.98 -14.28
N GLY A 86 10.76 26.85 -13.17
CA GLY A 86 11.89 25.94 -13.06
C GLY A 86 11.48 24.47 -13.18
N ALA A 87 10.44 24.05 -12.46
CA ALA A 87 9.91 22.69 -12.52
C ALA A 87 9.35 22.37 -13.91
N VAL A 88 8.54 23.27 -14.49
CA VAL A 88 8.03 23.13 -15.85
C VAL A 88 9.16 22.97 -16.86
N SER A 89 10.20 23.80 -16.76
CA SER A 89 11.39 23.70 -17.60
C SER A 89 12.21 22.42 -17.34
N TRP A 90 12.26 21.93 -16.10
CA TRP A 90 13.06 20.76 -15.74
C TRP A 90 12.49 19.48 -16.33
N PHE A 91 11.17 19.29 -16.30
CA PHE A 91 10.53 18.12 -16.92
C PHE A 91 10.70 18.08 -18.45
N LYS A 92 11.07 19.18 -19.09
CA LYS A 92 11.40 19.27 -20.52
C LYS A 92 12.86 18.92 -20.83
N ASN A 93 13.69 18.73 -19.81
CA ASN A 93 15.09 18.33 -19.96
C ASN A 93 15.19 16.82 -20.21
N SER A 94 15.89 16.41 -21.26
CA SER A 94 16.14 15.00 -21.59
C SER A 94 16.87 14.24 -20.49
N ASP A 95 17.66 14.96 -19.69
CA ASP A 95 18.48 14.39 -18.62
C ASP A 95 17.73 14.27 -17.29
N ALA A 96 16.51 14.84 -17.18
CA ALA A 96 15.73 14.77 -15.95
C ALA A 96 15.28 13.34 -15.65
N GLY A 97 14.82 12.61 -16.68
CA GLY A 97 14.32 11.23 -16.53
C GLY A 97 13.08 11.09 -15.63
N VAL A 98 12.43 12.20 -15.28
CA VAL A 98 11.26 12.28 -14.39
C VAL A 98 10.28 13.33 -14.90
N ALA A 99 9.00 13.13 -14.64
CA ALA A 99 7.94 14.12 -14.88
C ALA A 99 6.69 13.77 -14.05
N ALA A 100 6.02 14.81 -13.56
CA ALA A 100 4.68 14.70 -12.99
C ALA A 100 3.61 15.12 -14.02
N HIS A 101 2.36 14.76 -13.77
CA HIS A 101 1.24 15.12 -14.65
C HIS A 101 0.94 16.60 -14.61
N TYR A 102 0.99 17.21 -13.43
CA TYR A 102 0.66 18.62 -13.23
C TYR A 102 1.67 19.34 -12.35
N THR A 103 1.87 20.62 -12.62
CA THR A 103 2.65 21.57 -11.81
C THR A 103 1.79 22.79 -11.49
N ILE A 104 1.80 23.26 -10.24
CA ILE A 104 0.95 24.36 -9.75
C ILE A 104 1.81 25.46 -9.11
N ASN A 105 1.55 26.72 -9.51
CA ASN A 105 2.30 27.89 -9.06
C ASN A 105 1.89 28.35 -7.66
N ASN A 106 2.87 28.67 -6.83
CA ASN A 106 2.72 29.20 -5.47
C ASN A 106 3.46 30.53 -5.34
N HIS A 107 2.75 31.63 -5.08
CA HIS A 107 3.39 32.95 -4.92
C HIS A 107 4.12 33.12 -3.60
N ASP A 108 3.77 32.33 -2.58
CA ASP A 108 4.37 32.43 -1.26
C ASP A 108 5.74 31.73 -1.16
N ALA A 109 6.08 30.86 -2.12
CA ALA A 109 7.41 30.25 -2.19
C ALA A 109 8.52 31.31 -2.43
N PRO A 110 9.77 31.08 -2.00
CA PRO A 110 10.85 32.10 -2.00
C PRO A 110 11.38 32.46 -3.39
N TYR A 111 10.74 31.98 -4.46
CA TYR A 111 11.17 32.16 -5.82
C TYR A 111 10.45 33.32 -6.49
N SER A 112 11.11 34.48 -6.57
CA SER A 112 10.56 35.66 -7.25
C SER A 112 10.07 35.42 -8.68
N SER A 113 10.59 34.39 -9.38
CA SER A 113 10.14 33.99 -10.71
C SER A 113 8.69 33.48 -10.73
N ASN A 114 8.15 33.00 -9.60
CA ASN A 114 6.75 32.58 -9.49
C ASN A 114 5.77 33.73 -9.71
N LEU A 115 6.18 34.97 -9.39
CA LEU A 115 5.38 36.18 -9.59
C LEU A 115 5.21 36.57 -11.06
N ASN A 116 5.96 35.95 -11.97
CA ASN A 116 5.80 36.15 -13.43
C ASN A 116 4.62 35.35 -14.00
N HIS A 117 4.06 34.45 -13.21
CA HIS A 117 2.93 33.60 -13.54
C HIS A 117 1.76 33.93 -12.60
N PRO A 118 0.49 33.76 -13.00
CA PRO A 118 -0.64 33.84 -12.09
C PRO A 118 -0.51 32.90 -10.89
N GLU A 119 -0.98 33.34 -9.72
CA GLU A 119 -1.07 32.50 -8.53
C GLU A 119 -2.02 31.32 -8.79
N GLY A 120 -1.63 30.10 -8.40
CA GLY A 120 -2.43 28.90 -8.67
C GLY A 120 -2.45 28.45 -10.14
N GLU A 121 -1.65 29.03 -11.04
CA GLU A 121 -1.58 28.59 -12.44
C GLU A 121 -1.16 27.12 -12.54
N ILE A 122 -1.90 26.36 -13.36
CA ILE A 122 -1.72 24.91 -13.53
C ILE A 122 -1.13 24.65 -14.92
N THR A 123 0.02 23.98 -14.98
CA THR A 123 0.57 23.40 -16.21
C THR A 123 0.44 21.89 -16.16
N GLN A 124 -0.15 21.28 -17.19
CA GLN A 124 -0.16 19.84 -17.40
C GLN A 124 0.99 19.45 -18.35
N GLN A 125 1.78 18.45 -17.96
CA GLN A 125 3.00 18.04 -18.68
C GLN A 125 3.01 16.56 -19.11
N VAL A 126 2.15 15.74 -18.52
CA VAL A 126 1.90 14.35 -18.92
C VAL A 126 0.38 14.16 -19.04
N SER A 127 -0.07 13.44 -20.07
CA SER A 127 -1.50 13.10 -20.20
C SER A 127 -1.91 12.21 -19.02
N ASP A 128 -3.16 12.30 -18.58
CA ASP A 128 -3.60 11.51 -17.42
C ASP A 128 -3.47 10.00 -17.68
N GLU A 129 -3.77 9.55 -18.91
CA GLU A 129 -3.68 8.14 -19.30
C GLU A 129 -2.22 7.62 -19.37
N ASP A 130 -1.24 8.51 -19.52
CA ASP A 130 0.18 8.21 -19.62
C ASP A 130 0.84 8.11 -18.25
N ILE A 131 1.89 7.30 -18.13
CA ILE A 131 2.59 7.06 -16.87
C ILE A 131 3.71 8.08 -16.70
N GLY A 132 3.53 9.08 -15.83
CA GLY A 132 4.61 9.97 -15.38
C GLY A 132 5.53 9.29 -14.37
N TYR A 133 6.83 9.58 -14.42
CA TYR A 133 7.83 9.01 -13.51
C TYR A 133 8.06 9.94 -12.31
N HIS A 134 7.15 9.92 -11.33
CA HIS A 134 7.17 10.83 -10.19
C HIS A 134 7.29 10.15 -8.81
N ASP A 135 6.85 8.88 -8.67
CA ASP A 135 6.78 8.15 -7.40
C ASP A 135 6.96 6.63 -7.62
N ALA A 136 8.07 6.24 -8.26
CA ALA A 136 8.53 4.86 -8.42
C ALA A 136 7.42 3.82 -8.79
N SER A 137 6.98 2.99 -7.84
CA SER A 137 5.98 1.94 -8.11
C SER A 137 4.55 2.45 -8.21
N ALA A 138 4.24 3.61 -7.61
CA ALA A 138 2.92 4.22 -7.70
C ALA A 138 2.70 4.92 -9.05
N ASN A 139 3.75 5.12 -9.86
CA ASN A 139 3.65 5.72 -11.18
C ASN A 139 2.56 5.08 -12.06
N THR A 140 2.43 3.75 -12.01
CA THR A 140 1.51 3.03 -12.91
C THR A 140 0.05 3.26 -12.58
N ASN A 141 -0.30 3.61 -11.33
CA ASN A 141 -1.69 3.77 -10.88
C ASN A 141 -2.03 5.15 -10.31
N SER A 142 -1.13 6.13 -10.44
CA SER A 142 -1.36 7.46 -9.87
C SER A 142 -1.18 8.62 -10.85
N ILE A 143 -1.67 9.78 -10.39
CA ILE A 143 -1.45 11.10 -10.96
C ILE A 143 -0.56 11.89 -9.98
N GLY A 144 0.58 12.37 -10.45
CA GLY A 144 1.49 13.23 -9.69
C GLY A 144 1.17 14.71 -9.88
N ILE A 145 1.05 15.44 -8.78
CA ILE A 145 0.79 16.90 -8.78
C ILE A 145 1.87 17.62 -7.97
N GLU A 146 2.66 18.42 -8.67
CA GLU A 146 3.78 19.19 -8.15
C GLU A 146 3.37 20.60 -7.73
N HIS A 147 3.71 21.01 -6.51
CA HIS A 147 3.48 22.36 -6.01
C HIS A 147 4.81 23.10 -5.89
N SER A 148 4.92 24.28 -6.50
CA SER A 148 6.19 25.03 -6.41
C SER A 148 6.45 25.48 -4.97
N ALA A 149 7.53 25.02 -4.37
CA ALA A 149 7.90 25.33 -2.99
C ALA A 149 9.33 24.83 -2.74
N TYR A 150 9.91 25.26 -1.61
CA TYR A 150 11.22 24.81 -1.14
C TYR A 150 11.07 24.24 0.27
N LEU A 151 11.41 22.97 0.45
CA LEU A 151 11.50 22.33 1.77
C LEU A 151 12.91 22.53 2.30
N ASP A 152 13.06 23.28 3.39
CA ASP A 152 14.37 23.57 3.96
C ASP A 152 14.86 22.42 4.85
N PRO A 153 15.87 21.61 4.44
CA PRO A 153 16.37 20.51 5.26
C PRO A 153 16.99 20.98 6.57
N ASP A 154 17.50 22.22 6.62
CA ASP A 154 18.13 22.79 7.82
C ASP A 154 17.08 23.28 8.84
N ASP A 155 15.83 23.48 8.40
CA ASP A 155 14.68 23.82 9.24
C ASP A 155 13.67 22.66 9.32
N GLY A 156 14.15 21.42 9.31
CA GLY A 156 13.30 20.24 9.50
C GLY A 156 12.29 20.02 8.37
N TYR A 157 12.68 20.37 7.14
CA TYR A 157 11.86 20.30 5.92
C TYR A 157 10.62 21.18 5.96
N ARG A 158 10.65 22.27 6.73
CA ARG A 158 9.60 23.30 6.71
C ARG A 158 9.63 24.07 5.39
N VAL A 159 8.49 24.58 4.98
CA VAL A 159 8.33 25.24 3.67
C VAL A 159 8.69 26.72 3.81
N GLU A 160 9.75 27.14 3.12
CA GLU A 160 10.11 28.57 3.12
C GLU A 160 9.01 29.39 2.44
N GLY A 161 8.57 30.45 3.12
CA GLY A 161 7.51 31.34 2.65
C GLY A 161 6.07 30.77 2.73
N GLY A 162 5.94 29.45 2.73
CA GLY A 162 4.68 28.73 2.94
C GLY A 162 3.90 28.43 1.66
N PHE A 163 2.63 28.08 1.83
CA PHE A 163 1.71 27.75 0.75
C PHE A 163 0.57 28.75 0.70
N SER A 164 0.42 29.38 -0.45
CA SER A 164 -0.61 30.40 -0.67
C SER A 164 -2.02 29.81 -0.75
N ASP A 165 -3.00 30.66 -0.38
CA ASP A 165 -4.42 30.30 -0.38
C ASP A 165 -4.93 29.93 -1.77
N GLU A 166 -4.52 30.65 -2.81
CA GLU A 166 -5.00 30.40 -4.17
C GLU A 166 -4.34 29.15 -4.78
N MET A 167 -3.08 28.84 -4.45
CA MET A 167 -2.46 27.57 -4.83
C MET A 167 -3.23 26.39 -4.25
N TYR A 168 -3.55 26.43 -2.95
CA TYR A 168 -4.39 25.40 -2.30
C TYR A 168 -5.75 25.26 -3.00
N ASN A 169 -6.40 26.39 -3.30
CA ASN A 169 -7.71 26.43 -3.92
C ASN A 169 -7.68 25.87 -5.36
N SER A 170 -6.71 26.28 -6.17
CA SER A 170 -6.54 25.81 -7.55
C SER A 170 -6.19 24.32 -7.61
N SER A 171 -5.30 23.87 -6.73
CA SER A 171 -4.96 22.45 -6.60
C SER A 171 -6.16 21.61 -6.16
N ALA A 172 -6.91 22.07 -5.15
CA ALA A 172 -8.09 21.38 -4.68
C ALA A 172 -9.20 21.29 -5.73
N ARG A 173 -9.36 22.30 -6.61
CA ARG A 173 -10.26 22.24 -7.77
C ARG A 173 -9.84 21.18 -8.78
N LEU A 174 -8.54 21.09 -9.06
CA LEU A 174 -7.99 20.05 -9.95
C LEU A 174 -8.22 18.66 -9.36
N VAL A 175 -7.88 18.46 -8.09
CA VAL A 175 -8.08 17.17 -7.41
C VAL A 175 -9.57 16.84 -7.30
N ALA A 176 -10.46 17.81 -7.05
CA ALA A 176 -11.89 17.57 -7.09
C ALA A 176 -12.39 17.11 -8.48
N TRP A 177 -11.80 17.62 -9.56
CA TRP A 177 -12.10 17.14 -10.90
C TRP A 177 -11.51 15.75 -11.17
N LEU A 178 -10.25 15.50 -10.79
CA LEU A 178 -9.59 14.20 -10.98
C LEU A 178 -10.30 13.09 -10.20
N THR A 179 -10.68 13.36 -8.95
CA THR A 179 -11.44 12.43 -8.10
C THR A 179 -12.81 12.10 -8.66
N PHE A 180 -13.44 13.05 -9.37
CA PHE A 180 -14.64 12.76 -10.14
C PHE A 180 -14.36 11.93 -11.40
N ALA A 181 -13.38 12.36 -12.20
CA ALA A 181 -13.11 11.79 -13.52
C ALA A 181 -12.62 10.34 -13.43
N TYR A 182 -11.84 10.02 -12.40
CA TYR A 182 -11.22 8.71 -12.19
C TYR A 182 -11.83 7.94 -11.01
N ASP A 183 -12.97 8.40 -10.49
CA ASP A 183 -13.67 7.78 -9.36
C ASP A 183 -12.80 7.56 -8.11
N ILE A 184 -11.88 8.48 -7.83
CA ILE A 184 -10.98 8.38 -6.67
C ILE A 184 -11.70 8.95 -5.44
N PRO A 185 -11.77 8.24 -4.31
CA PRO A 185 -12.36 8.79 -3.09
C PRO A 185 -11.61 10.03 -2.57
N VAL A 186 -12.36 10.99 -2.03
CA VAL A 186 -11.76 12.16 -1.36
C VAL A 186 -11.38 11.80 0.07
N ASP A 187 -10.32 11.03 0.17
CA ASP A 187 -9.78 10.51 1.42
C ASP A 187 -8.23 10.48 1.40
N ARG A 188 -7.63 10.55 2.58
CA ARG A 188 -6.17 10.61 2.75
C ARG A 188 -5.45 9.30 2.43
N HIS A 189 -6.19 8.23 2.26
CA HIS A 189 -5.69 6.96 1.75
C HIS A 189 -5.38 6.99 0.25
N PHE A 190 -6.13 7.78 -0.52
CA PHE A 190 -6.00 7.87 -1.99
C PHE A 190 -5.40 9.19 -2.46
N ILE A 191 -5.45 10.22 -1.62
CA ILE A 191 -4.78 11.50 -1.84
C ILE A 191 -3.67 11.58 -0.80
N VAL A 192 -2.47 11.20 -1.20
CA VAL A 192 -1.30 11.02 -0.32
C VAL A 192 -0.22 12.05 -0.63
N GLY A 193 0.64 12.34 0.34
CA GLY A 193 1.91 12.99 0.08
C GLY A 193 2.94 11.97 -0.40
N HIS A 194 3.94 12.42 -1.15
CA HIS A 194 5.02 11.55 -1.62
C HIS A 194 5.79 10.85 -0.49
N VAL A 195 5.94 11.50 0.67
CA VAL A 195 6.52 10.89 1.89
C VAL A 195 5.67 9.76 2.49
N GLU A 196 4.38 9.69 2.17
CA GLU A 196 3.42 8.77 2.80
C GLU A 196 3.20 7.50 1.98
N ASP A 197 3.67 7.44 0.73
CA ASP A 197 3.41 6.32 -0.19
C ASP A 197 4.26 5.06 0.08
N GLU A 198 5.05 5.04 1.15
CA GLU A 198 5.85 3.86 1.56
C GLU A 198 4.99 2.60 1.82
N HIS A 199 3.72 2.77 2.18
CA HIS A 199 2.79 1.67 2.46
C HIS A 199 2.29 0.95 1.20
N PHE A 200 2.51 1.51 0.01
CA PHE A 200 1.93 1.00 -1.23
C PHE A 200 2.97 0.72 -2.32
N GLY A 201 4.22 0.53 -1.90
CA GLY A 201 5.33 0.13 -2.75
C GLY A 201 6.27 1.27 -3.14
N GLY A 202 5.90 2.54 -2.87
CA GLY A 202 6.74 3.69 -3.14
C GLY A 202 8.11 3.54 -2.47
N THR A 203 9.18 3.87 -3.19
CA THR A 203 10.52 3.97 -2.61
C THR A 203 10.75 5.41 -2.22
N SER A 204 10.50 5.80 -0.97
CA SER A 204 10.58 7.22 -0.69
C SER A 204 11.28 7.54 0.62
N SER A 205 12.58 7.80 0.50
CA SER A 205 13.34 8.66 1.44
C SER A 205 13.00 10.14 1.26
N HIS A 206 11.95 10.48 0.51
CA HIS A 206 11.54 11.86 0.28
C HIS A 206 10.80 12.42 1.50
N GLN A 207 10.65 13.74 1.53
CA GLN A 207 10.07 14.48 2.66
C GLN A 207 8.88 15.34 2.25
N ASP A 208 8.59 15.43 0.95
CA ASP A 208 7.52 16.26 0.42
C ASP A 208 6.13 15.61 0.59
N PRO A 209 5.06 16.41 0.78
CA PRO A 209 5.02 17.88 0.72
C PRO A 209 5.48 18.61 2.00
N GLY A 210 6.04 17.89 2.97
CA GLY A 210 6.56 18.44 4.22
C GLY A 210 5.51 18.64 5.31
N PRO A 211 5.94 18.89 6.56
CA PRO A 211 5.06 19.01 7.72
C PRO A 211 4.14 20.24 7.69
N ASP A 212 4.45 21.25 6.88
CA ASP A 212 3.64 22.47 6.76
C ASP A 212 2.45 22.31 5.80
N TRP A 213 2.35 21.20 5.06
CA TRP A 213 1.19 20.93 4.22
C TRP A 213 -0.04 20.62 5.09
N ASN A 214 -1.00 21.54 5.11
CA ASN A 214 -2.21 21.40 5.91
C ASN A 214 -3.23 20.48 5.23
N TRP A 215 -3.12 19.17 5.50
CA TRP A 215 -4.00 18.14 4.95
C TRP A 215 -5.48 18.33 5.28
N THR A 216 -5.82 18.76 6.50
CA THR A 216 -7.22 18.97 6.89
C THR A 216 -7.84 20.05 6.02
N ARG A 217 -7.16 21.20 5.91
CA ARG A 217 -7.59 22.30 5.04
C ARG A 217 -7.70 21.85 3.59
N TYR A 218 -6.71 21.11 3.09
CA TYR A 218 -6.68 20.69 1.69
C TYR A 218 -7.84 19.75 1.34
N ILE A 219 -8.06 18.72 2.14
CA ILE A 219 -9.17 17.78 1.94
C ILE A 219 -10.52 18.49 2.08
N ASP A 220 -10.68 19.43 3.03
CA ASP A 220 -11.89 20.23 3.15
C ASP A 220 -12.14 21.09 1.91
N LEU A 221 -11.10 21.65 1.29
CA LEU A 221 -11.22 22.37 0.02
C LEU A 221 -11.60 21.44 -1.13
N VAL A 222 -11.01 20.24 -1.23
CA VAL A 222 -11.40 19.25 -2.25
C VAL A 222 -12.86 18.88 -2.09
N ARG A 223 -13.29 18.53 -0.87
CA ARG A 223 -14.68 18.23 -0.52
C ARG A 223 -15.61 19.40 -0.84
N HIS A 224 -15.20 20.63 -0.53
CA HIS A 224 -15.95 21.83 -0.88
C HIS A 224 -16.16 21.97 -2.40
N HIS A 225 -15.10 21.77 -3.20
CA HIS A 225 -15.20 21.81 -4.67
C HIS A 225 -15.98 20.60 -5.25
N ARG A 226 -16.12 19.50 -4.51
CA ARG A 226 -17.09 18.41 -4.79
C ARG A 226 -18.52 18.71 -4.32
N GLY A 227 -18.74 19.86 -3.67
CA GLY A 227 -20.04 20.33 -3.18
C GLY A 227 -20.43 19.86 -1.78
N PHE A 228 -19.54 19.23 -1.01
CA PHE A 228 -19.87 18.70 0.33
C PHE A 228 -20.09 19.81 1.37
N GLY A 229 -20.95 19.54 2.36
CA GLY A 229 -21.10 20.38 3.57
C GLY A 229 -22.18 21.47 3.54
N SER A 230 -22.97 21.57 2.47
CA SER A 230 -24.16 22.45 2.39
C SER A 230 -25.50 21.73 2.59
N GLU A 231 -25.44 20.44 2.88
CA GLU A 231 -26.55 19.50 2.80
C GLU A 231 -26.99 18.95 4.16
N LEU A 232 -28.24 18.49 4.20
CA LEU A 232 -28.71 17.54 5.20
C LEU A 232 -28.22 16.15 4.82
N ALA A 233 -27.47 15.48 5.71
CA ALA A 233 -27.11 14.08 5.53
C ALA A 233 -28.37 13.21 5.53
N ILE A 234 -28.50 12.34 4.53
CA ILE A 234 -29.57 11.36 4.39
C ILE A 234 -28.96 9.98 4.12
N ASP A 235 -29.73 8.92 4.31
CA ASP A 235 -29.25 7.55 4.08
C ASP A 235 -30.40 6.71 3.55
N THR A 236 -30.68 6.83 2.25
CA THR A 236 -31.81 6.15 1.61
C THR A 236 -31.48 5.73 0.18
N VAL A 237 -32.24 4.76 -0.34
CA VAL A 237 -32.17 4.37 -1.74
C VAL A 237 -33.19 5.16 -2.53
N VAL A 238 -32.77 5.71 -3.66
CA VAL A 238 -33.61 6.46 -4.58
C VAL A 238 -33.63 5.79 -5.95
N GLU A 239 -34.78 5.84 -6.61
CA GLU A 239 -34.97 5.48 -8.00
C GLU A 239 -35.02 6.75 -8.86
N VAL A 240 -34.29 6.74 -9.97
CA VAL A 240 -34.41 7.76 -11.02
C VAL A 240 -35.71 7.53 -11.79
N THR A 241 -36.64 8.48 -11.73
CA THR A 241 -37.95 8.37 -12.37
C THR A 241 -37.96 8.87 -13.82
N GLN A 242 -36.97 9.66 -14.20
CA GLN A 242 -36.75 10.20 -15.54
C GLN A 242 -35.27 10.51 -15.75
N ASP A 243 -34.79 10.45 -16.98
CA ASP A 243 -33.41 10.79 -17.31
C ASP A 243 -33.04 12.19 -16.80
N VAL A 244 -31.97 12.29 -16.01
CA VAL A 244 -31.57 13.51 -15.31
C VAL A 244 -30.08 13.73 -15.45
N ALA A 245 -29.69 14.98 -15.72
CA ALA A 245 -28.29 15.35 -15.79
C ALA A 245 -27.63 15.23 -14.41
N VAL A 246 -26.39 14.75 -14.41
CA VAL A 246 -25.54 14.79 -13.24
C VAL A 246 -24.85 16.15 -13.17
N HIS A 247 -24.81 16.74 -11.98
CA HIS A 247 -24.25 18.06 -11.69
C HIS A 247 -23.04 17.96 -10.75
N ARG A 248 -22.12 18.92 -10.84
CA ARG A 248 -20.87 18.95 -10.04
C ARG A 248 -21.09 19.27 -8.58
N GLY A 249 -22.12 20.06 -8.30
CA GLY A 249 -22.43 20.53 -6.96
C GLY A 249 -23.69 21.37 -6.99
N PRO A 250 -24.30 21.65 -5.84
CA PRO A 250 -25.50 22.45 -5.80
C PRO A 250 -25.18 23.97 -5.77
N LEU A 251 -23.89 24.32 -5.67
CA LEU A 251 -23.36 25.69 -5.85
C LEU A 251 -22.81 25.93 -7.27
N ASP A 252 -22.62 24.87 -8.04
CA ASP A 252 -22.25 24.89 -9.47
C ASP A 252 -23.15 23.89 -10.21
N SER A 253 -24.33 24.37 -10.64
CA SER A 253 -25.33 23.57 -11.35
C SER A 253 -24.92 23.21 -12.77
N SER A 254 -23.66 23.41 -13.15
CA SER A 254 -23.14 22.95 -14.45
C SER A 254 -23.24 21.43 -14.56
N PRO A 255 -23.86 20.90 -15.63
CA PRO A 255 -23.85 19.48 -15.91
C PRO A 255 -22.44 18.95 -16.06
N THR A 256 -22.21 17.72 -15.61
CA THR A 256 -20.95 16.99 -15.80
C THR A 256 -20.84 16.37 -17.19
N GLY A 257 -21.89 16.43 -18.00
CA GLY A 257 -22.02 15.68 -19.25
C GLY A 257 -22.48 14.24 -19.06
N LEU A 258 -22.54 13.75 -17.82
CA LEU A 258 -23.11 12.45 -17.48
C LEU A 258 -24.61 12.57 -17.20
N GLN A 259 -25.31 11.44 -17.35
CA GLN A 259 -26.74 11.34 -17.14
C GLN A 259 -27.05 10.10 -16.30
N ALA A 260 -27.96 10.25 -15.33
CA ALA A 260 -28.60 9.14 -14.65
C ALA A 260 -29.93 8.85 -15.37
N HIS A 261 -30.21 7.59 -15.64
CA HIS A 261 -31.30 7.13 -16.49
C HIS A 261 -32.48 6.61 -15.69
N ALA A 262 -33.68 6.72 -16.27
CA ALA A 262 -34.90 6.22 -15.64
C ALA A 262 -34.82 4.72 -15.29
N GLY A 263 -35.18 4.37 -14.05
CA GLY A 263 -35.14 3.02 -13.49
C GLY A 263 -33.84 2.67 -12.75
N GLU A 264 -32.82 3.53 -12.79
CA GLU A 264 -31.58 3.32 -12.04
C GLU A 264 -31.78 3.59 -10.54
N LEU A 265 -31.10 2.78 -9.70
CA LEU A 265 -31.14 2.90 -8.25
C LEU A 265 -29.82 3.43 -7.71
N TYR A 266 -29.88 4.37 -6.77
CA TYR A 266 -28.72 4.97 -6.15
C TYR A 266 -28.87 5.11 -4.64
N HIS A 267 -27.73 5.10 -3.94
CA HIS A 267 -27.66 5.54 -2.56
C HIS A 267 -27.61 7.07 -2.52
N ALA A 268 -28.64 7.70 -1.96
CA ALA A 268 -28.65 9.12 -1.68
C ALA A 268 -28.09 9.38 -0.28
N VAL A 269 -27.06 10.22 -0.20
CA VAL A 269 -26.28 10.52 1.01
C VAL A 269 -26.48 11.95 1.52
N GLY A 270 -27.00 12.83 0.67
CA GLY A 270 -27.16 14.24 1.01
C GLY A 270 -28.32 14.89 0.28
N HIS A 271 -28.92 15.89 0.91
CA HIS A 271 -29.98 16.71 0.35
C HIS A 271 -29.65 18.19 0.53
N CYS A 272 -29.66 18.96 -0.56
CA CYS A 272 -29.43 20.40 -0.52
C CYS A 272 -30.52 21.16 -1.28
N ALA A 273 -31.23 22.02 -0.54
CA ALA A 273 -32.06 23.08 -1.12
C ALA A 273 -31.20 24.35 -1.26
N CYS A 274 -30.29 24.37 -2.23
CA CYS A 274 -29.34 25.45 -2.42
C CYS A 274 -29.09 25.80 -3.89
N GLY A 275 -28.57 27.00 -4.13
CA GLY A 275 -28.40 27.53 -5.48
C GLY A 275 -29.74 27.85 -6.16
N ASP A 276 -29.99 27.23 -7.31
CA ASP A 276 -31.17 27.40 -8.17
C ASP A 276 -32.21 26.28 -8.02
N GLY A 277 -32.06 25.38 -7.04
CA GLY A 277 -33.11 24.42 -6.75
C GLY A 277 -32.77 23.38 -5.69
N ASP A 278 -33.36 22.22 -5.87
CA ASP A 278 -33.34 21.14 -4.89
C ASP A 278 -32.58 19.93 -5.46
N TYR A 279 -31.53 19.52 -4.77
CA TYR A 279 -30.57 18.54 -5.25
C TYR A 279 -30.36 17.44 -4.22
N LEU A 280 -30.26 16.20 -4.70
CA LEU A 280 -29.80 15.07 -3.91
C LEU A 280 -28.39 14.69 -4.36
N ARG A 281 -27.52 14.48 -3.38
CA ARG A 281 -26.21 13.89 -3.56
C ARG A 281 -26.35 12.37 -3.55
N ILE A 282 -25.95 11.74 -4.64
CA ILE A 282 -26.05 10.30 -4.85
C ILE A 282 -24.67 9.70 -5.12
N TRP A 283 -24.50 8.44 -4.76
CA TRP A 283 -23.40 7.61 -5.24
C TRP A 283 -23.63 7.25 -6.71
N PHE A 284 -22.84 7.78 -7.63
CA PHE A 284 -22.94 7.49 -9.06
C PHE A 284 -21.56 7.04 -9.57
N ASN A 285 -21.53 5.97 -10.36
CA ASN A 285 -20.30 5.35 -10.86
C ASN A 285 -19.27 5.00 -9.77
N GLY A 286 -19.69 4.78 -8.53
CA GLY A 286 -18.78 4.53 -7.42
C GLY A 286 -18.30 5.79 -6.70
N SER A 287 -18.75 6.99 -7.10
CA SER A 287 -18.33 8.25 -6.47
C SER A 287 -19.41 8.83 -5.57
N GLU A 288 -19.08 9.20 -4.33
CA GLU A 288 -19.99 9.79 -3.32
C GLU A 288 -20.51 11.21 -3.68
N SER A 289 -20.30 11.69 -4.90
CA SER A 289 -20.20 13.14 -5.16
C SER A 289 -20.81 13.53 -6.49
N THR A 290 -22.00 13.02 -6.75
CA THR A 290 -22.79 13.46 -7.89
C THR A 290 -24.13 14.00 -7.43
N TRP A 291 -24.54 15.09 -8.06
CA TRP A 291 -25.76 15.78 -7.68
C TRP A 291 -26.77 15.67 -8.80
N VAL A 292 -27.98 15.25 -8.47
CA VAL A 292 -29.09 15.23 -9.41
C VAL A 292 -30.26 16.01 -8.82
N ARG A 293 -31.13 16.52 -9.69
CA ARG A 293 -32.32 17.25 -9.27
C ARG A 293 -33.26 16.32 -8.50
N ALA A 294 -33.69 16.76 -7.32
CA ALA A 294 -34.51 15.95 -6.41
C ALA A 294 -35.89 15.58 -7.02
N ASP A 295 -36.41 16.41 -7.93
CA ASP A 295 -37.68 16.18 -8.64
C ASP A 295 -37.63 15.01 -9.64
N ALA A 296 -36.43 14.55 -10.03
CA ALA A 296 -36.24 13.36 -10.85
C ALA A 296 -36.12 12.07 -10.03
N LEU A 297 -36.09 12.16 -8.71
CA LEU A 297 -35.85 11.02 -7.82
C LEU A 297 -37.09 10.67 -6.99
N ARG A 298 -37.21 9.37 -6.69
CA ARG A 298 -38.23 8.85 -5.78
C ARG A 298 -37.59 7.91 -4.78
N GLU A 299 -37.83 8.14 -3.48
CA GLU A 299 -37.39 7.22 -2.44
C GLU A 299 -37.99 5.82 -2.63
N VAL A 300 -37.16 4.80 -2.45
CA VAL A 300 -37.54 3.39 -2.49
C VAL A 300 -37.64 2.89 -1.05
N PRO A 301 -38.84 2.86 -0.45
CA PRO A 301 -39.00 2.44 0.94
C PRO A 301 -38.62 0.96 1.10
N ASN A 302 -37.97 0.64 2.22
CA ASN A 302 -37.51 -0.72 2.58
C ASN A 302 -36.45 -1.32 1.64
N ALA A 303 -35.75 -0.50 0.86
CA ALA A 303 -34.56 -0.95 0.16
C ALA A 303 -33.39 -1.10 1.15
N THR A 304 -32.59 -2.15 0.98
CA THR A 304 -31.41 -2.40 1.81
C THR A 304 -30.19 -1.75 1.18
N LEU A 305 -29.51 -0.89 1.92
CA LEU A 305 -28.19 -0.39 1.59
C LEU A 305 -27.11 -1.28 2.21
N LEU A 306 -26.05 -1.59 1.48
CA LEU A 306 -24.90 -2.33 2.00
C LEU A 306 -23.61 -1.53 1.78
N THR A 307 -22.96 -1.14 2.87
CA THR A 307 -21.65 -0.48 2.82
C THR A 307 -20.56 -1.50 2.54
N VAL A 308 -19.72 -1.23 1.53
CA VAL A 308 -18.54 -2.03 1.22
C VAL A 308 -17.44 -1.65 2.20
N ASN A 309 -17.21 -2.51 3.18
CA ASN A 309 -16.08 -2.39 4.09
C ASN A 309 -15.02 -3.40 3.67
N LEU A 310 -14.02 -2.93 2.92
CA LEU A 310 -12.87 -3.75 2.53
C LEU A 310 -12.04 -4.04 3.78
N SER A 311 -11.50 -5.27 3.91
CA SER A 311 -10.53 -5.51 4.98
C SER A 311 -9.31 -4.63 4.79
N ASP A 312 -8.62 -4.22 5.87
CA ASP A 312 -7.37 -3.42 5.85
C ASP A 312 -6.23 -3.97 4.96
N ARG A 313 -6.38 -5.16 4.36
CA ARG A 313 -5.48 -5.73 3.35
C ARG A 313 -5.76 -5.31 1.91
N TYR A 314 -6.91 -4.70 1.63
CA TYR A 314 -7.33 -4.33 0.27
C TYR A 314 -7.87 -2.90 0.27
N ASP A 315 -7.17 -2.03 -0.45
CA ASP A 315 -7.50 -0.60 -0.56
C ASP A 315 -8.65 -0.36 -1.55
N TRP A 316 -8.76 -1.22 -2.56
CA TRP A 316 -9.82 -1.24 -3.56
C TRP A 316 -10.03 -2.65 -4.10
N LEU A 317 -11.19 -2.90 -4.71
CA LEU A 317 -11.50 -4.12 -5.43
C LEU A 317 -11.98 -3.81 -6.82
N ASN A 318 -11.60 -4.67 -7.72
CA ASN A 318 -11.93 -4.59 -9.11
C ASN A 318 -13.33 -5.16 -9.38
N VAL A 319 -14.15 -4.42 -10.12
CA VAL A 319 -15.56 -4.69 -10.40
C VAL A 319 -15.71 -5.28 -11.78
N ARG A 320 -16.53 -6.32 -11.94
CA ARG A 320 -16.62 -7.05 -13.21
C ARG A 320 -18.02 -7.18 -13.77
N THR A 321 -18.10 -7.37 -15.09
CA THR A 321 -19.36 -7.64 -15.83
C THR A 321 -19.97 -9.02 -15.55
N ALA A 322 -19.21 -9.92 -14.92
CA ALA A 322 -19.67 -11.26 -14.58
C ALA A 322 -18.98 -11.77 -13.31
N ALA A 323 -19.65 -12.69 -12.60
CA ALA A 323 -19.16 -13.37 -11.39
C ALA A 323 -18.04 -14.41 -11.69
N THR A 324 -17.04 -14.01 -12.47
CA THR A 324 -15.90 -14.84 -12.89
C THR A 324 -14.65 -13.97 -13.07
N THR A 325 -13.45 -14.54 -12.92
CA THR A 325 -12.18 -13.85 -13.24
C THR A 325 -11.97 -13.60 -14.73
N SER A 326 -12.85 -14.12 -15.58
CA SER A 326 -12.88 -13.87 -17.03
C SER A 326 -13.84 -12.74 -17.44
N GLY A 327 -14.61 -12.17 -16.50
CA GLY A 327 -15.44 -10.99 -16.79
C GLY A 327 -14.58 -9.74 -16.99
N ASP A 328 -15.03 -8.84 -17.86
CA ASP A 328 -14.37 -7.56 -18.12
C ASP A 328 -14.36 -6.72 -16.84
N ASP A 329 -13.22 -6.09 -16.56
CA ASP A 329 -13.08 -5.08 -15.52
C ASP A 329 -13.80 -3.80 -15.97
N ILE A 330 -14.71 -3.32 -15.13
CA ILE A 330 -15.56 -2.16 -15.40
C ILE A 330 -15.45 -1.06 -14.35
N GLY A 331 -14.62 -1.23 -13.33
CA GLY A 331 -14.55 -0.26 -12.25
C GLY A 331 -13.74 -0.72 -11.05
N ASN A 332 -13.58 0.18 -10.10
CA ASN A 332 -13.13 -0.16 -8.76
C ASN A 332 -14.20 0.20 -7.73
N VAL A 333 -14.29 -0.60 -6.67
CA VAL A 333 -14.93 -0.19 -5.41
C VAL A 333 -13.84 0.04 -4.38
N PHE A 334 -13.93 1.12 -3.64
CA PHE A 334 -12.94 1.52 -2.65
C PHE A 334 -13.42 1.29 -1.23
N HIS A 335 -12.48 1.20 -0.29
CA HIS A 335 -12.80 1.08 1.14
C HIS A 335 -13.71 2.23 1.61
N GLY A 336 -14.81 1.90 2.29
CA GLY A 336 -15.74 2.87 2.88
C GLY A 336 -16.85 3.35 1.93
N GLN A 337 -16.84 2.92 0.67
CA GLN A 337 -17.90 3.26 -0.29
C GLN A 337 -19.18 2.44 -0.04
N SER A 338 -20.35 3.00 -0.36
CA SER A 338 -21.65 2.33 -0.19
C SER A 338 -22.30 2.03 -1.55
N TYR A 339 -22.85 0.83 -1.69
CA TYR A 339 -23.50 0.37 -2.91
C TYR A 339 -24.84 -0.31 -2.58
N VAL A 340 -25.77 -0.32 -3.54
CA VAL A 340 -26.98 -1.13 -3.43
C VAL A 340 -26.61 -2.56 -3.86
N MET A 341 -26.58 -3.52 -2.94
CA MET A 341 -26.24 -4.92 -3.25
C MET A 341 -27.46 -5.85 -3.19
N ALA A 342 -27.49 -6.85 -4.08
CA ALA A 342 -28.44 -7.96 -4.07
C ALA A 342 -27.67 -9.29 -3.92
N SER A 343 -28.13 -10.19 -3.05
CA SER A 343 -27.34 -11.36 -2.61
C SER A 343 -27.55 -12.63 -3.44
N ASN A 344 -26.55 -13.54 -3.42
CA ASN A 344 -26.56 -14.81 -2.67
C ASN A 344 -25.46 -15.78 -3.17
N GLY A 345 -24.21 -15.62 -2.71
CA GLY A 345 -23.12 -16.57 -3.00
C GLY A 345 -21.72 -16.02 -2.69
N THR A 346 -20.67 -16.72 -3.15
CA THR A 346 -19.27 -16.26 -3.02
C THR A 346 -18.97 -15.03 -3.89
N TRP A 347 -19.85 -14.69 -4.83
CA TRP A 347 -19.84 -13.43 -5.57
C TRP A 347 -21.12 -12.67 -5.24
N GLN A 348 -20.98 -11.40 -4.87
CA GLN A 348 -22.07 -10.47 -4.59
C GLN A 348 -22.39 -9.66 -5.85
N GLU A 349 -23.67 -9.52 -6.18
CA GLU A 349 -24.17 -8.64 -7.24
C GLU A 349 -24.48 -7.27 -6.64
N PHE A 350 -24.09 -6.20 -7.32
CA PHE A 350 -24.38 -4.85 -6.86
C PHE A 350 -24.61 -3.89 -8.01
N TRP A 351 -25.29 -2.80 -7.69
CA TRP A 351 -25.53 -1.69 -8.59
C TRP A 351 -24.26 -0.86 -8.68
N PHE A 352 -23.56 -0.98 -9.80
CA PHE A 352 -22.40 -0.15 -10.15
C PHE A 352 -22.76 0.66 -11.38
N ALA A 353 -22.46 1.96 -11.37
CA ALA A 353 -22.76 2.86 -12.48
C ALA A 353 -24.23 2.80 -12.96
N GLY A 354 -25.19 2.71 -12.02
CA GLY A 354 -26.62 2.64 -12.33
C GLY A 354 -27.11 1.31 -12.89
N ARG A 355 -26.23 0.31 -13.09
CA ARG A 355 -26.59 -0.98 -13.70
C ARG A 355 -26.57 -2.12 -12.69
N PRO A 356 -27.55 -3.05 -12.74
CA PRO A 356 -27.64 -4.16 -11.79
C PRO A 356 -26.66 -5.31 -12.07
N THR A 357 -25.61 -5.14 -12.88
CA THR A 357 -24.83 -6.27 -13.43
C THR A 357 -23.40 -6.39 -12.91
N ALA A 358 -23.06 -5.71 -11.82
CA ALA A 358 -21.70 -5.65 -11.34
C ALA A 358 -21.47 -6.70 -10.25
N PHE A 359 -20.33 -7.39 -10.29
CA PHE A 359 -20.03 -8.45 -9.32
C PHE A 359 -18.70 -8.22 -8.60
N SER A 360 -18.67 -8.51 -7.30
CA SER A 360 -17.47 -8.53 -6.46
C SER A 360 -17.44 -9.80 -5.59
N HIS A 361 -16.25 -10.35 -5.33
CA HIS A 361 -16.13 -11.60 -4.60
C HIS A 361 -16.21 -11.37 -3.07
N SER A 362 -17.02 -12.16 -2.37
CA SER A 362 -17.36 -11.97 -0.96
C SER A 362 -16.18 -12.09 0.00
N ALA A 363 -15.12 -12.84 -0.35
CA ALA A 363 -13.90 -12.91 0.46
C ALA A 363 -13.16 -11.57 0.62
N TYR A 364 -13.54 -10.56 -0.15
CA TYR A 364 -12.96 -9.22 -0.11
C TYR A 364 -13.86 -8.19 0.58
N LEU A 365 -15.06 -8.59 1.01
CA LEU A 365 -16.06 -7.71 1.59
C LEU A 365 -16.29 -8.09 3.06
N THR A 366 -16.43 -7.10 3.93
CA THR A 366 -16.96 -7.30 5.29
C THR A 366 -18.35 -6.68 5.37
N GLU A 367 -19.32 -7.46 5.87
CA GLU A 367 -20.70 -7.00 6.04
C GLU A 367 -20.76 -6.04 7.22
N ARG A 368 -21.26 -4.81 7.02
CA ARG A 368 -21.51 -3.93 8.17
C ARG A 368 -22.85 -4.18 8.86
N TRP A 369 -23.91 -4.66 8.18
CA TRP A 369 -25.22 -4.89 8.84
C TRP A 369 -26.10 -5.95 8.16
N TRP A 370 -25.85 -7.23 8.43
CA TRP A 370 -26.94 -8.17 8.68
C TRP A 370 -27.07 -8.30 10.20
N GLU A 371 -28.10 -7.68 10.79
CA GLU A 371 -28.48 -8.02 12.17
C GLU A 371 -29.09 -9.42 12.15
N ALA A 372 -28.24 -10.43 12.30
CA ALA A 372 -28.69 -11.69 12.83
C ALA A 372 -29.35 -11.40 14.20
N PRO A 373 -30.49 -12.04 14.54
CA PRO A 373 -30.99 -11.98 15.90
C PRO A 373 -29.83 -12.29 16.86
N PRO A 374 -29.71 -11.58 18.00
CA PRO A 374 -28.56 -11.72 18.88
C PRO A 374 -28.33 -13.22 19.13
N PRO A 375 -27.08 -13.70 19.07
CA PRO A 375 -26.80 -15.11 19.28
C PRO A 375 -27.49 -15.51 20.58
N GLU A 376 -28.29 -16.59 20.52
CA GLU A 376 -28.94 -17.13 21.70
C GLU A 376 -27.89 -17.21 22.82
N PRO A 377 -28.16 -16.65 24.02
CA PRO A 377 -27.15 -16.62 25.07
C PRO A 377 -26.63 -18.03 25.26
N ILE A 378 -25.32 -18.21 25.09
CA ILE A 378 -24.68 -19.52 25.25
C ILE A 378 -24.55 -19.72 26.77
N PRO A 379 -25.39 -20.55 27.41
CA PRO A 379 -25.35 -20.72 28.86
C PRO A 379 -24.18 -21.62 29.21
N GLY A 380 -23.35 -21.19 30.14
CA GLY A 380 -22.22 -21.96 30.63
C GLY A 380 -21.42 -21.17 31.67
N CYS A 381 -20.42 -21.80 32.28
CA CYS A 381 -19.64 -21.11 33.30
C CYS A 381 -18.75 -20.01 32.69
N THR A 382 -19.00 -18.75 33.06
CA THR A 382 -18.24 -17.59 32.56
C THR A 382 -17.04 -17.22 33.44
N ASN A 383 -16.75 -17.97 34.51
CA ASN A 383 -15.66 -17.66 35.43
C ASN A 383 -14.39 -18.43 35.03
N GLU A 384 -13.37 -17.72 34.54
CA GLU A 384 -12.08 -18.29 34.11
C GLU A 384 -11.35 -19.11 35.18
N SER A 385 -11.67 -18.92 36.47
CA SER A 385 -11.08 -19.68 37.58
C SER A 385 -11.80 -21.00 37.88
N ALA A 386 -12.91 -21.30 37.19
CA ALA A 386 -13.64 -22.56 37.34
C ALA A 386 -13.06 -23.67 36.43
N LEU A 387 -13.15 -24.92 36.89
CA LEU A 387 -12.68 -26.11 36.15
C LEU A 387 -13.46 -26.37 34.86
N ASN A 388 -14.70 -25.89 34.77
CA ASN A 388 -15.58 -26.02 33.61
C ASN A 388 -15.86 -24.67 32.95
N PHE A 389 -14.93 -23.71 33.04
CA PHE A 389 -15.00 -22.46 32.29
C PHE A 389 -15.24 -22.75 30.80
N ASP A 390 -16.26 -22.12 30.24
CA ASP A 390 -16.55 -22.16 28.81
C ASP A 390 -16.26 -20.80 28.20
N ALA A 391 -15.19 -20.73 27.39
CA ALA A 391 -14.77 -19.50 26.71
C ALA A 391 -15.79 -18.99 25.68
N ASN A 392 -16.77 -19.82 25.30
CA ASN A 392 -17.87 -19.44 24.41
C ASN A 392 -19.15 -19.06 25.18
N ALA A 393 -19.21 -19.28 26.51
CA ALA A 393 -20.38 -18.92 27.29
C ALA A 393 -20.51 -17.40 27.39
N THR A 394 -21.68 -16.89 27.03
CA THR A 394 -22.00 -15.46 27.05
C THR A 394 -22.88 -15.09 28.24
N VAL A 395 -23.43 -16.08 28.94
CA VAL A 395 -24.22 -15.89 30.17
C VAL A 395 -23.92 -17.00 31.17
N ASP A 396 -23.70 -16.63 32.44
CA ASP A 396 -23.49 -17.61 33.51
C ASP A 396 -24.80 -18.35 33.80
N ASP A 397 -24.81 -19.65 33.58
CA ASP A 397 -25.93 -20.53 33.87
C ASP A 397 -25.89 -21.11 35.30
N GLY A 398 -24.89 -20.70 36.09
CA GLY A 398 -24.66 -21.18 37.45
C GLY A 398 -23.98 -22.55 37.52
N SER A 399 -23.47 -23.07 36.40
CA SER A 399 -22.82 -24.40 36.35
C SER A 399 -21.37 -24.43 36.84
N CYS A 400 -20.76 -23.29 37.20
CA CYS A 400 -19.34 -23.22 37.58
C CYS A 400 -18.94 -24.19 38.71
N VAL A 401 -17.92 -25.01 38.45
CA VAL A 401 -17.28 -25.96 39.38
C VAL A 401 -15.88 -25.46 39.68
N PHE A 402 -15.62 -25.09 40.93
CA PHE A 402 -14.29 -24.62 41.33
C PHE A 402 -13.44 -25.78 41.87
N PRO A 403 -12.10 -25.73 41.67
CA PRO A 403 -11.22 -26.73 42.26
C PRO A 403 -11.35 -26.69 43.79
N THR A 404 -11.56 -27.87 44.39
CA THR A 404 -11.39 -28.02 45.84
C THR A 404 -9.92 -27.78 46.19
N PRO A 405 -9.60 -26.95 47.19
CA PRO A 405 -8.21 -26.67 47.54
C PRO A 405 -7.49 -27.98 47.91
N GLU A 406 -6.37 -28.24 47.22
CA GLU A 406 -5.46 -29.35 47.52
C GLU A 406 -4.98 -29.27 48.99
N PRO A 407 -4.86 -30.40 49.71
CA PRO A 407 -4.39 -30.39 51.08
C PRO A 407 -2.96 -29.85 51.16
N VAL A 408 -2.74 -28.89 52.06
CA VAL A 408 -1.46 -28.20 52.22
C VAL A 408 -0.33 -29.20 52.47
N GLN A 409 0.69 -29.15 51.62
CA GLN A 409 1.91 -29.94 51.82
C GLN A 409 2.72 -29.34 52.97
N VAL A 410 3.14 -30.17 53.92
CA VAL A 410 3.93 -29.78 55.10
C VAL A 410 5.36 -30.27 54.88
N PRO A 411 6.33 -29.39 54.57
CA PRO A 411 7.72 -29.79 54.38
C PRO A 411 8.40 -30.15 55.71
N GLY A 412 9.20 -31.21 55.70
CA GLY A 412 10.05 -31.62 56.81
C GLY A 412 10.67 -33.00 56.58
N CYS A 413 11.66 -33.40 57.35
CA CYS A 413 12.31 -34.69 57.15
C CYS A 413 11.32 -35.87 57.27
N THR A 414 11.09 -36.61 56.18
CA THR A 414 10.16 -37.75 56.14
C THR A 414 10.82 -39.08 56.50
N ASN A 415 12.16 -39.11 56.57
CA ASN A 415 12.91 -40.31 56.87
C ASN A 415 12.93 -40.60 58.38
N GLN A 416 12.24 -41.67 58.80
CA GLN A 416 12.15 -42.10 60.19
C GLN A 416 13.49 -42.42 60.86
N SER A 417 14.55 -42.67 60.09
CA SER A 417 15.90 -42.96 60.62
C SER A 417 16.77 -41.72 60.81
N ALA A 418 16.32 -40.55 60.35
CA ALA A 418 17.03 -39.30 60.58
C ALA A 418 16.80 -38.80 62.01
N LEU A 419 17.78 -38.05 62.53
CA LEU A 419 17.72 -37.51 63.89
C LEU A 419 16.60 -36.47 64.07
N ASN A 420 16.11 -35.87 62.99
CA ASN A 420 15.09 -34.82 62.97
C ASN A 420 13.84 -35.19 62.15
N HIS A 421 13.47 -36.47 62.09
CA HIS A 421 12.22 -36.92 61.45
C HIS A 421 10.98 -36.18 61.97
N TYR A 422 10.13 -35.68 61.08
CA TYR A 422 8.85 -35.04 61.40
C TYR A 422 7.66 -35.84 60.86
N ALA A 423 6.89 -36.45 61.75
CA ALA A 423 5.83 -37.40 61.39
C ALA A 423 4.63 -36.80 60.62
N ASN A 424 4.42 -35.49 60.70
CA ASN A 424 3.38 -34.81 59.93
C ASN A 424 3.91 -34.18 58.63
N ALA A 425 5.20 -34.35 58.32
CA ALA A 425 5.73 -33.93 57.04
C ALA A 425 5.07 -34.77 55.95
N THR A 426 4.45 -34.11 54.97
CA THR A 426 3.89 -34.77 53.78
C THR A 426 4.83 -34.68 52.58
N VAL A 427 5.90 -33.88 52.68
CA VAL A 427 6.97 -33.76 51.68
C VAL A 427 8.33 -33.63 52.38
N ASP A 428 9.34 -34.36 51.90
CA ASP A 428 10.71 -34.24 52.41
C ASP A 428 11.37 -32.96 51.89
N ASP A 429 11.87 -32.13 52.81
CA ASP A 429 12.56 -30.89 52.48
C ASP A 429 14.08 -31.03 52.43
N GLY A 430 14.60 -32.26 52.56
CA GLY A 430 16.03 -32.54 52.56
C GLY A 430 16.74 -32.09 53.84
N SER A 431 15.99 -31.68 54.87
CA SER A 431 16.56 -31.29 56.17
C SER A 431 17.04 -32.49 57.00
N CYS A 432 16.84 -33.73 56.56
CA CYS A 432 17.20 -34.93 57.30
C CYS A 432 18.68 -34.95 57.69
N LEU A 433 18.96 -34.97 58.99
CA LEU A 433 20.29 -35.06 59.57
C LEU A 433 20.58 -36.51 59.98
N PHE A 434 21.68 -37.04 59.47
CA PHE A 434 22.20 -38.36 59.84
C PHE A 434 23.56 -38.19 60.54
N PRO A 435 23.93 -39.08 61.48
CA PRO A 435 25.24 -39.01 62.13
C PRO A 435 26.38 -39.31 61.13
N ASP A 436 27.47 -38.53 61.21
CA ASP A 436 28.64 -38.68 60.33
C ASP A 436 29.47 -39.94 60.65
N PRO A 437 30.01 -40.65 59.63
CA PRO A 437 30.91 -41.79 59.82
C PRO A 437 32.34 -41.35 60.20
N GLU A 438 33.00 -42.09 61.09
CA GLU A 438 34.37 -41.82 61.58
C GLU A 438 35.44 -41.98 60.46
N PRO A 439 36.50 -41.13 60.41
CA PRO A 439 37.51 -41.15 59.35
C PRO A 439 38.55 -42.29 59.50
N GLU A 440 38.90 -42.93 58.37
CA GLU A 440 39.93 -43.98 58.26
C GLU A 440 41.36 -43.41 58.09
N PRO A 441 42.43 -44.11 58.55
CA PRO A 441 43.82 -43.61 58.62
C PRO A 441 44.63 -43.65 57.31
N GLU A 442 45.58 -42.71 57.14
CA GLU A 442 46.45 -42.55 55.96
C GLU A 442 47.60 -43.61 55.84
N PRO A 443 48.03 -44.01 54.62
CA PRO A 443 49.15 -44.93 54.38
C PRO A 443 50.55 -44.27 54.21
N GLU A 444 51.62 -45.00 54.58
CA GLU A 444 53.05 -44.59 54.62
C GLU A 444 53.79 -44.56 53.24
N PRO A 445 54.92 -43.82 53.10
CA PRO A 445 55.63 -43.59 51.82
C PRO A 445 56.72 -44.64 51.44
N GLU A 446 56.94 -44.84 50.13
CA GLU A 446 58.00 -45.70 49.54
C GLU A 446 59.28 -44.92 49.10
N PRO A 447 60.48 -45.55 49.06
CA PRO A 447 61.81 -44.88 48.96
C PRO A 447 62.46 -44.77 47.55
N GLU A 448 63.38 -43.80 47.38
CA GLU A 448 64.13 -43.46 46.14
C GLU A 448 65.39 -44.33 45.86
N PRO A 449 65.80 -44.57 44.58
CA PRO A 449 67.13 -45.07 44.21
C PRO A 449 68.05 -44.07 43.43
N GLU A 450 69.35 -44.38 43.50
CA GLU A 450 70.61 -43.57 43.43
C GLU A 450 71.18 -43.09 42.06
N PRO A 451 72.21 -42.18 42.04
CA PRO A 451 72.76 -41.49 40.85
C PRO A 451 73.94 -42.18 40.10
N GLU A 452 74.18 -41.79 38.83
CA GLU A 452 75.24 -42.31 37.92
C GLU A 452 76.62 -41.57 38.03
N PRO A 453 77.78 -42.22 37.77
CA PRO A 453 79.11 -41.57 37.72
C PRO A 453 79.85 -41.52 36.34
N GLU A 454 80.43 -40.33 36.05
CA GLU A 454 81.61 -39.81 35.26
C GLU A 454 82.16 -40.39 33.90
N PRO A 455 82.89 -39.56 33.06
CA PRO A 455 83.05 -39.77 31.61
C PRO A 455 84.45 -40.18 31.03
N ASP A 456 84.40 -40.55 29.72
CA ASP A 456 85.39 -40.56 28.59
C ASP A 456 86.52 -41.64 28.53
N PRO A 457 86.93 -42.12 27.31
CA PRO A 457 87.77 -41.33 26.39
C PRO A 457 87.48 -41.42 24.86
N THR A 458 87.69 -40.29 24.18
CA THR A 458 88.09 -40.01 22.77
C THR A 458 88.40 -41.17 21.81
N VAL A 459 87.87 -41.11 20.57
CA VAL A 459 88.62 -41.30 19.29
C VAL A 459 88.00 -40.47 18.14
N GLN A 460 88.89 -40.03 17.26
CA GLN A 460 88.85 -39.08 16.16
C GLN A 460 87.96 -39.38 14.94
N GLN A 461 87.38 -38.30 14.40
CA GLN A 461 87.44 -37.85 12.99
C GLN A 461 87.54 -38.93 11.87
N THR A 462 86.59 -38.96 10.94
CA THR A 462 86.62 -38.21 9.65
C THR A 462 85.63 -38.77 8.62
N ASP A 463 85.17 -37.85 7.75
CA ASP A 463 84.76 -38.01 6.36
C ASP A 463 83.44 -38.75 6.04
N THR A 464 82.39 -38.02 5.69
CA THR A 464 82.03 -37.57 4.33
C THR A 464 81.96 -38.73 3.33
N ASN A 465 80.74 -39.16 3.00
CA ASN A 465 80.33 -39.20 1.60
C ASN A 465 78.83 -39.37 1.42
N SER A 466 78.44 -38.79 0.29
CA SER A 466 77.14 -38.67 -0.32
C SER A 466 76.57 -40.01 -0.81
N ASP A 467 75.28 -39.91 -1.14
CA ASP A 467 74.55 -40.69 -2.15
C ASP A 467 73.75 -41.93 -1.65
N ASP A 468 72.46 -41.64 -1.42
CA ASP A 468 71.22 -42.36 -1.85
C ASP A 468 71.47 -43.43 -2.95
N PRO A 469 70.71 -44.56 -3.08
CA PRO A 469 69.26 -44.63 -2.91
C PRO A 469 68.67 -45.92 -2.33
N TYR A 470 67.42 -45.89 -1.86
CA TYR A 470 66.42 -46.84 -2.37
C TYR A 470 64.98 -46.44 -2.03
N VAL A 471 64.21 -46.41 -3.11
CA VAL A 471 62.79 -46.10 -3.24
C VAL A 471 61.93 -47.28 -2.80
N GLY A 472 60.82 -47.00 -2.11
CA GLY A 472 59.75 -47.96 -1.86
C GLY A 472 58.46 -47.24 -1.44
N ALA A 473 57.45 -47.28 -2.32
CA ALA A 473 56.09 -46.73 -2.23
C ALA A 473 55.42 -46.96 -0.86
N VAL A 474 54.50 -46.11 -0.36
CA VAL A 474 53.10 -46.00 -0.82
C VAL A 474 52.37 -44.76 -0.26
N ALA A 475 51.55 -44.15 -1.13
CA ALA A 475 50.24 -43.53 -0.89
C ALA A 475 49.99 -42.60 0.31
N ALA A 476 49.75 -41.30 0.02
CA ALA A 476 48.47 -40.60 0.27
C ALA A 476 48.67 -39.08 0.17
N GLY A 477 48.05 -38.45 -0.84
CA GLY A 477 48.06 -37.00 -1.02
C GLY A 477 47.04 -36.32 -0.12
N THR A 478 47.46 -35.28 0.60
CA THR A 478 46.61 -34.36 1.35
C THR A 478 46.77 -32.94 0.84
N TYR A 479 45.82 -32.54 0.00
CA TYR A 479 45.47 -31.15 -0.30
C TYR A 479 44.75 -30.55 0.91
N LEU A 480 45.45 -30.03 1.92
CA LEU A 480 44.82 -29.23 2.99
C LEU A 480 45.82 -28.21 3.59
N VAL A 481 46.40 -27.35 2.74
CA VAL A 481 47.14 -26.15 3.19
C VAL A 481 46.46 -24.84 2.74
N ALA A 482 45.26 -24.91 2.16
CA ALA A 482 44.50 -23.73 1.76
C ALA A 482 43.49 -23.20 2.80
N MET A 483 43.35 -23.84 3.98
CA MET A 483 42.37 -23.43 5.02
C MET A 483 42.97 -22.72 6.24
N ALA A 484 44.29 -22.49 6.29
CA ALA A 484 44.93 -21.86 7.46
C ALA A 484 45.06 -20.33 7.37
N MET A 485 44.63 -19.68 6.27
CA MET A 485 44.67 -18.21 6.12
C MET A 485 43.31 -17.51 6.27
N MET A 486 42.22 -18.23 6.55
CA MET A 486 40.89 -17.63 6.73
C MET A 486 40.47 -17.36 8.18
N PHE A 487 41.22 -17.83 9.18
CA PHE A 487 40.83 -17.69 10.60
C PHE A 487 41.53 -16.58 11.40
N ALA A 488 42.50 -15.86 10.81
CA ALA A 488 43.12 -14.70 11.46
C ALA A 488 42.42 -13.35 11.16
N GLY A 489 41.55 -13.30 10.14
CA GLY A 489 40.83 -12.07 9.74
C GLY A 489 39.51 -11.81 10.47
N MET A 490 38.84 -12.85 10.98
CA MET A 490 37.53 -12.72 11.64
C MET A 490 37.60 -12.25 13.11
N LEU A 491 38.78 -12.28 13.74
CA LEU A 491 38.98 -11.77 15.11
C LEU A 491 39.26 -10.26 15.18
N ALA A 492 39.63 -9.61 14.07
CA ALA A 492 39.88 -8.16 14.02
C ALA A 492 38.62 -7.33 13.77
N VAL A 493 37.62 -7.88 13.07
CA VAL A 493 36.35 -7.17 12.77
C VAL A 493 35.37 -7.25 13.95
N GLY A 494 35.36 -8.34 14.73
CA GLY A 494 34.52 -8.48 15.92
C GLY A 494 34.86 -7.51 17.07
N LEU A 495 36.14 -7.14 17.22
CA LEU A 495 36.58 -6.21 18.27
C LEU A 495 36.29 -4.73 17.95
N LEU A 496 36.12 -4.38 16.66
CA LEU A 496 35.71 -3.04 16.22
C LEU A 496 34.19 -2.80 16.35
N VAL A 497 33.37 -3.84 16.19
CA VAL A 497 31.91 -3.75 16.36
C VAL A 497 31.51 -3.61 17.84
N ILE A 498 32.25 -4.23 18.77
CA ILE A 498 32.00 -4.13 20.23
C ILE A 498 32.36 -2.74 20.79
N LEU A 499 33.36 -2.06 20.23
CA LEU A 499 33.74 -0.70 20.63
C LEU A 499 32.81 0.39 20.06
N PHE A 500 32.12 0.13 18.94
CA PHE A 500 31.17 1.09 18.35
C PHE A 500 29.79 1.01 19.02
N VAL A 501 29.31 -0.19 19.39
CA VAL A 501 28.01 -0.41 20.06
C VAL A 501 28.01 0.07 21.52
N THR A 502 29.18 0.07 22.19
CA THR A 502 29.31 0.59 23.57
C THR A 502 29.41 2.11 23.65
N ALA A 503 29.72 2.80 22.54
CA ALA A 503 29.74 4.27 22.46
C ALA A 503 28.38 4.89 22.07
N TRP A 504 27.50 4.14 21.40
CA TRP A 504 26.19 4.65 20.95
C TRP A 504 25.06 4.48 21.98
N THR A 505 25.20 3.58 22.96
CA THR A 505 24.18 3.36 24.03
C THR A 505 24.34 4.29 25.25
N ARG A 506 25.18 5.33 25.16
CA ARG A 506 25.34 6.39 26.16
C ARG A 506 25.33 7.79 25.52
N ARG A 507 24.28 8.12 24.78
CA ARG A 507 23.79 9.50 24.57
C ARG A 507 22.27 9.50 24.44
#